data_AF-A0A957LDH9-F1
#
_entry.id   AF-A0A957LDH9-F1
#
_cell.length_a   1.000
_cell.length_b   1.000
_cell.length_c   1.000
_cell.angle_alpha   90.00
_cell.angle_beta   90.00
_cell.angle_gamma   90.00
#
_symmetry.space_group_name_H-M   'P 1'
#
loop_
_entity.id
_entity.type
_entity.pdbx_description
1 polymer ?
#
loop_
_entity_poly.entity_id
_entity_poly.type
_entity_poly.pdbx_seq_one_letter_code
_entity_poly.pdbx_strand_id
1 'polypeptide(L)'
;MSIQVDPFAARARLAWFILLGSFTIFSAICLSVPFITNAVLQNTTQPLVISVGTSKGTVAIDQLSNGNMTALPPEAEPIEITAHSEILTNAADSASMLVFSPETELLLMRAQIYGNTSVEIENAVAPRFRISSAEQEMELMLRSGRMHITLLPIDGRTFTLTMHTPQGRVNFLAPGQYSLEVNNEQTQLAVQSGEALLASESTADFVVLQTDQRGVLGIDGQPTGPLDTERNLIENGDFIADFSSWIVTDWNIDLEGQPTGETRVVEVAGEPTLRFARVGVGHADAVVRQILAQDVTDFESLRLQITLKISQQTLGVCGQVGSECPLTLEIEYEDINGNRQVWRQGFYSTGSFAQDTPDTCVTCRPPFNSHIYVIPSRLISYEVDLLESLSLQGQPLPRALNSISIIAAGHAFETEIADIALLAKE
;
A
#
# COMPACT_ATOMS: atom_id res chain seq x y z
N MET A 1 55.32 1.00 -76.44
CA MET A 1 53.95 1.55 -76.28
C MET A 1 53.76 1.85 -74.79
N SER A 2 54.23 3.02 -74.35
CA SER A 2 54.18 3.44 -72.94
C SER A 2 52.84 4.11 -72.68
N ILE A 3 52.02 3.50 -71.82
CA ILE A 3 50.76 4.09 -71.37
C ILE A 3 51.12 5.27 -70.45
N GLN A 4 51.03 6.49 -70.98
CA GLN A 4 51.08 7.71 -70.16
C GLN A 4 49.82 7.74 -69.30
N VAL A 5 49.98 7.47 -68.01
CA VAL A 5 48.93 7.71 -67.00
C VAL A 5 48.91 9.21 -66.74
N ASP A 6 47.81 9.87 -67.10
CA ASP A 6 47.62 11.30 -66.95
C ASP A 6 47.60 11.69 -65.44
N PRO A 7 48.60 12.45 -64.93
CA PRO A 7 48.71 12.78 -63.50
C PRO A 7 47.56 13.65 -63.00
N PHE A 8 46.85 14.35 -63.90
CA PHE A 8 45.63 15.10 -63.56
C PHE A 8 44.45 14.18 -63.24
N ALA A 9 44.29 13.08 -63.99
CA ALA A 9 43.23 12.12 -63.76
C ALA A 9 43.37 11.40 -62.41
N ALA A 10 44.60 11.12 -61.97
CA ALA A 10 44.89 10.50 -60.67
C ALA A 10 44.54 11.44 -59.49
N ARG A 11 44.89 12.73 -59.60
CA ARG A 11 44.57 13.74 -58.56
C ARG A 11 43.07 14.02 -58.47
N ALA A 12 42.38 14.07 -59.61
CA ALA A 12 40.93 14.24 -59.66
C ALA A 12 40.19 13.06 -59.00
N ARG A 13 40.63 11.81 -59.24
CA ARG A 13 40.07 10.61 -58.58
C ARG A 13 40.26 10.64 -57.07
N LEU A 14 41.42 11.07 -56.59
CA LEU A 14 41.69 11.22 -55.15
C LEU A 14 40.77 12.29 -54.52
N ALA A 15 40.61 13.44 -55.18
CA ALA A 15 39.72 14.51 -54.70
C ALA A 15 38.25 14.05 -54.62
N TRP A 16 37.76 13.35 -55.66
CA TRP A 16 36.42 12.76 -55.65
C TRP A 16 36.25 11.69 -54.57
N PHE A 17 37.27 10.85 -54.34
CA PHE A 17 37.25 9.85 -53.27
C PHE A 17 37.16 10.49 -51.88
N ILE A 18 37.92 11.56 -51.64
CA ILE A 18 37.86 12.31 -50.38
C ILE A 18 36.49 12.96 -50.21
N LEU A 19 35.98 13.66 -51.23
CA LEU A 19 34.66 14.32 -51.18
C LEU A 19 33.52 13.32 -50.93
N LEU A 20 33.51 12.20 -51.66
CA LEU A 20 32.53 11.14 -51.46
C LEU A 20 32.68 10.56 -50.05
N GLY A 21 33.88 10.20 -49.62
CA GLY A 21 34.13 9.68 -48.27
C GLY A 21 33.64 10.61 -47.17
N SER A 22 33.97 11.91 -47.25
CA SER A 22 33.50 12.92 -46.31
C SER A 22 31.98 13.09 -46.35
N PHE A 23 31.35 13.06 -47.53
CA PHE A 23 29.89 13.13 -47.67
C PHE A 23 29.20 11.90 -47.08
N THR A 24 29.73 10.70 -47.29
CA THR A 24 29.18 9.47 -46.70
C THR A 24 29.30 9.49 -45.18
N ILE A 25 30.45 9.92 -44.65
CA ILE A 25 30.66 10.05 -43.20
C ILE A 25 29.70 11.09 -42.63
N PHE A 26 29.57 12.26 -43.25
CA PHE A 26 28.64 13.31 -42.82
C PHE A 26 27.20 12.80 -42.81
N SER A 27 26.77 12.13 -43.90
CA SER A 27 25.42 11.56 -44.00
C SER A 27 25.19 10.48 -42.94
N ALA A 28 26.18 9.62 -42.70
CA ALA A 28 26.12 8.60 -41.65
C ALA A 28 25.98 9.23 -40.26
N ILE A 29 26.73 10.30 -39.95
CA ILE A 29 26.62 11.02 -38.67
C ILE A 29 25.25 11.68 -38.53
N CYS A 30 24.76 12.38 -39.56
CA CYS A 30 23.46 13.05 -39.54
C CYS A 30 22.28 12.09 -39.30
N LEU A 31 22.40 10.82 -39.72
CA LEU A 31 21.37 9.81 -39.50
C LEU A 31 21.57 9.04 -38.18
N SER A 32 22.80 8.63 -37.88
CA SER A 32 23.10 7.82 -36.69
C SER A 32 22.93 8.60 -35.39
N VAL A 33 23.30 9.88 -35.35
CA VAL A 33 23.21 10.67 -34.11
C VAL A 33 21.76 10.79 -33.63
N PRO A 34 20.79 11.28 -34.42
CA PRO A 34 19.40 11.38 -33.95
C PRO A 34 18.81 10.00 -33.60
N PHE A 35 19.17 8.97 -34.36
CA PHE A 35 18.70 7.61 -34.12
C PHE A 35 19.20 7.07 -32.78
N ILE A 36 20.52 7.18 -32.52
CA ILE A 36 21.14 6.73 -31.27
C ILE A 36 20.63 7.59 -30.10
N THR A 37 20.55 8.92 -30.27
CA THR A 37 20.01 9.80 -29.23
C THR A 37 18.59 9.42 -28.87
N ASN A 38 17.71 9.20 -29.85
CA ASN A 38 16.34 8.77 -29.58
C ASN A 38 16.32 7.40 -28.88
N ALA A 39 17.11 6.43 -29.35
CA ALA A 39 17.18 5.10 -28.72
C ALA A 39 17.63 5.18 -27.25
N VAL A 40 18.64 6.01 -26.95
CA VAL A 40 19.11 6.24 -25.57
C VAL A 40 18.04 6.92 -24.73
N LEU A 41 17.39 7.96 -25.26
CA LEU A 41 16.33 8.68 -24.55
C LEU A 41 15.11 7.80 -24.25
N GLN A 42 14.78 6.86 -25.13
CA GLN A 42 13.65 5.94 -24.95
C GLN A 42 13.99 4.79 -23.98
N ASN A 43 15.19 4.21 -24.07
CA ASN A 43 15.51 2.95 -23.39
C ASN A 43 16.33 3.08 -22.11
N THR A 44 16.85 4.27 -21.78
CA THR A 44 17.60 4.44 -20.52
C THR A 44 16.64 4.44 -19.34
N THR A 45 16.88 3.54 -18.38
CA THR A 45 16.09 3.41 -17.15
C THR A 45 16.87 3.91 -15.93
N GLN A 46 16.14 4.07 -14.83
CA GLN A 46 16.63 4.33 -13.48
C GLN A 46 15.80 3.50 -12.49
N PRO A 47 16.33 3.12 -11.32
CA PRO A 47 15.58 2.32 -10.36
C PRO A 47 14.39 3.10 -9.78
N LEU A 48 13.31 2.38 -9.45
CA LEU A 48 12.26 2.91 -8.58
C LEU A 48 12.79 3.13 -7.16
N VAL A 49 12.19 4.06 -6.41
CA VAL A 49 12.55 4.28 -5.01
C VAL A 49 11.68 3.36 -4.15
N ILE A 50 12.30 2.35 -3.53
CA ILE A 50 11.59 1.36 -2.70
C ILE A 50 12.05 1.57 -1.25
N SER A 51 11.11 1.93 -0.38
CA SER A 51 11.35 2.09 1.06
C SER A 51 10.67 0.96 1.82
N VAL A 52 11.43 0.26 2.66
CA VAL A 52 10.92 -0.82 3.51
C VAL A 52 11.05 -0.45 4.98
N GLY A 53 9.94 -0.57 5.71
CA GLY A 53 9.85 -0.33 7.14
C GLY A 53 9.32 -1.56 7.89
N THR A 54 9.50 -1.54 9.20
CA THR A 54 8.96 -2.57 10.09
C THR A 54 7.65 -2.10 10.71
N SER A 55 6.57 -2.84 10.47
CA SER A 55 5.27 -2.61 11.10
C SER A 55 5.19 -3.28 12.47
N LYS A 56 5.72 -4.51 12.58
CA LYS A 56 5.80 -5.29 13.84
C LYS A 56 7.01 -6.21 13.84
N GLY A 57 7.61 -6.44 15.00
CA GLY A 57 8.67 -7.44 15.15
C GLY A 57 9.99 -7.02 14.49
N THR A 58 10.75 -7.94 13.92
CA THR A 58 12.01 -7.63 13.22
C THR A 58 11.99 -8.21 11.82
N VAL A 59 12.14 -7.35 10.82
CA VAL A 59 12.12 -7.75 9.41
C VAL A 59 13.54 -8.01 8.95
N ALA A 60 13.77 -9.11 8.22
CA ALA A 60 15.05 -9.37 7.59
C ALA A 60 15.01 -8.94 6.12
N ILE A 61 16.10 -8.32 5.67
CA ILE A 61 16.29 -7.88 4.29
C ILE A 61 17.60 -8.49 3.80
N ASP A 62 17.52 -9.38 2.81
CA ASP A 62 18.69 -10.00 2.17
C ASP A 62 18.98 -9.31 0.83
N GLN A 63 20.17 -8.72 0.70
CA GLN A 63 20.64 -8.16 -0.56
C GLN A 63 21.31 -9.28 -1.39
N LEU A 64 20.53 -9.93 -2.24
CA LEU A 64 20.97 -11.08 -3.04
C LEU A 64 22.18 -10.76 -3.95
N SER A 65 22.37 -9.49 -4.31
CA SER A 65 23.53 -9.03 -5.09
C SER A 65 24.89 -9.23 -4.40
N ASN A 66 24.93 -9.20 -3.06
CA ASN A 66 26.17 -9.28 -2.28
C ASN A 66 26.08 -10.30 -1.10
N GLY A 67 24.91 -10.89 -0.87
CA GLY A 67 24.62 -11.83 0.23
C GLY A 67 24.60 -11.19 1.62
N ASN A 68 24.39 -9.87 1.69
CA ASN A 68 24.34 -9.13 2.95
C ASN A 68 22.92 -9.13 3.53
N MET A 69 22.79 -9.66 4.73
CA MET A 69 21.52 -9.71 5.46
C MET A 69 21.47 -8.60 6.51
N THR A 70 20.43 -7.78 6.45
CA THR A 70 20.17 -6.69 7.40
C THR A 70 18.91 -6.98 8.20
N ALA A 71 18.99 -6.86 9.51
CA ALA A 71 17.83 -6.96 10.39
C ALA A 71 17.30 -5.55 10.70
N LEU A 72 16.00 -5.32 10.45
CA LEU A 72 15.30 -4.06 10.66
C LEU A 72 14.36 -4.19 11.88
N PRO A 73 14.78 -3.74 13.08
CA PRO A 73 13.94 -3.79 14.28
C PRO A 73 12.77 -2.79 14.20
N PRO A 74 11.76 -2.86 15.10
CA PRO A 74 10.54 -2.07 15.00
C PRO A 74 10.78 -0.57 14.87
N GLU A 75 11.69 -0.03 15.69
CA GLU A 75 11.97 1.40 15.78
C GLU A 75 13.05 1.88 14.80
N ALA A 76 13.63 1.00 13.98
CA ALA A 76 14.59 1.43 12.96
C ALA A 76 13.90 2.25 11.86
N GLU A 77 14.56 3.29 11.38
CA GLU A 77 14.07 4.07 10.24
C GLU A 77 13.92 3.16 9.01
N PRO A 78 12.89 3.40 8.17
CA PRO A 78 12.76 2.69 6.91
C PRO A 78 14.05 2.82 6.08
N ILE A 79 14.40 1.75 5.39
CA ILE A 79 15.58 1.74 4.52
C ILE A 79 15.18 1.66 3.06
N GLU A 80 15.96 2.33 2.22
CA GLU A 80 15.84 2.16 0.77
C GLU A 80 16.52 0.89 0.32
N ILE A 81 15.84 0.12 -0.52
CA ILE A 81 16.35 -1.10 -1.12
C ILE A 81 16.27 -1.03 -2.65
N THR A 82 17.02 -1.90 -3.33
CA THR A 82 17.03 -2.01 -4.78
C THR A 82 16.48 -3.36 -5.23
N ALA A 83 16.28 -3.53 -6.54
CA ALA A 83 16.08 -4.84 -7.13
C ALA A 83 17.18 -5.84 -6.70
N HIS A 84 16.84 -7.12 -6.78
CA HIS A 84 17.61 -8.25 -6.23
C HIS A 84 17.80 -8.16 -4.71
N SER A 85 16.73 -7.77 -4.01
CA SER A 85 16.64 -7.86 -2.55
C SER A 85 15.43 -8.71 -2.17
N GLU A 86 15.52 -9.42 -1.05
CA GLU A 86 14.45 -10.25 -0.50
C GLU A 86 14.05 -9.75 0.89
N ILE A 87 12.75 -9.64 1.12
CA ILE A 87 12.15 -9.28 2.42
C ILE A 87 11.60 -10.55 3.05
N LEU A 88 12.02 -10.79 4.29
CA LEU A 88 11.71 -11.99 5.06
C LEU A 88 11.06 -11.59 6.40
N THR A 89 9.91 -12.18 6.69
CA THR A 89 9.20 -12.00 7.97
C THR A 89 8.96 -13.35 8.64
N ASN A 90 9.16 -13.44 9.97
CA ASN A 90 8.73 -14.62 10.73
C ASN A 90 7.27 -14.48 11.16
N ALA A 91 6.74 -15.48 11.87
CA ALA A 91 5.31 -15.56 12.24
C ALA A 91 4.73 -14.34 12.95
N ALA A 92 5.53 -13.61 13.75
CA ALA A 92 5.08 -12.45 14.52
C ALA A 92 5.54 -11.11 13.92
N ASP A 93 6.28 -11.15 12.82
CA ASP A 93 6.86 -9.97 12.17
C ASP A 93 5.97 -9.51 11.02
N SER A 94 5.98 -8.22 10.73
CA SER A 94 5.32 -7.66 9.56
C SER A 94 6.05 -6.42 9.06
N ALA A 95 6.06 -6.23 7.75
CA ALA A 95 6.79 -5.15 7.08
C ALA A 95 5.84 -4.29 6.24
N SER A 96 6.20 -3.04 6.03
CA SER A 96 5.57 -2.17 5.04
C SER A 96 6.57 -1.88 3.93
N MET A 97 6.10 -1.88 2.68
CA MET A 97 6.85 -1.49 1.50
C MET A 97 6.11 -0.34 0.82
N LEU A 98 6.84 0.73 0.52
CA LEU A 98 6.37 1.88 -0.23
C LEU A 98 7.23 2.04 -1.48
N VAL A 99 6.60 2.21 -2.63
CA VAL A 99 7.30 2.34 -3.92
C VAL A 99 6.92 3.66 -4.56
N PHE A 100 7.91 4.50 -4.84
CA PHE A 100 7.72 5.85 -5.37
C PHE A 100 8.31 5.98 -6.77
N SER A 101 7.72 6.88 -7.55
CA SER A 101 8.31 7.33 -8.80
C SER A 101 9.55 8.17 -8.53
N PRO A 102 10.70 7.85 -9.14
CA PRO A 102 11.91 8.67 -9.00
C PRO A 102 11.82 10.03 -9.73
N GLU A 103 10.81 10.24 -10.59
CA GLU A 103 10.62 11.50 -11.32
C GLU A 103 9.68 12.46 -10.59
N THR A 104 8.55 11.94 -10.09
CA THR A 104 7.48 12.77 -9.51
C THR A 104 7.40 12.69 -7.98
N GLU A 105 8.14 11.75 -7.37
CA GLU A 105 8.05 11.41 -5.93
C GLU A 105 6.64 10.98 -5.48
N LEU A 106 5.75 10.67 -6.42
CA LEU A 106 4.42 10.12 -6.14
C LEU A 106 4.54 8.64 -5.75
N LEU A 107 3.74 8.24 -4.78
CA LEU A 107 3.57 6.84 -4.37
C LEU A 107 2.85 6.09 -5.48
N LEU A 108 3.44 4.98 -5.92
CA LEU A 108 2.91 4.08 -6.94
C LEU A 108 2.20 2.89 -6.31
N MET A 109 2.79 2.36 -5.23
CA MET A 109 2.31 1.17 -4.54
C MET A 109 2.65 1.24 -3.06
N ARG A 110 1.69 0.81 -2.23
CA ARG A 110 1.93 0.35 -0.85
C ARG A 110 1.73 -1.15 -0.79
N ALA A 111 2.55 -1.83 -0.01
CA ALA A 111 2.30 -3.22 0.34
C ALA A 111 2.54 -3.50 1.82
N GLN A 112 1.64 -4.26 2.43
CA GLN A 112 1.78 -4.81 3.78
C GLN A 112 2.18 -6.29 3.64
N ILE A 113 3.33 -6.64 4.20
CA ILE A 113 3.92 -7.97 4.18
C ILE A 113 3.67 -8.60 5.55
N TYR A 114 2.94 -9.72 5.58
CA TYR A 114 2.53 -10.37 6.82
C TYR A 114 3.58 -11.38 7.30
N GLY A 115 3.37 -11.99 8.46
CA GLY A 115 4.29 -12.98 9.00
C GLY A 115 4.42 -14.24 8.13
N ASN A 116 5.57 -14.90 8.22
CA ASN A 116 5.94 -16.07 7.40
C ASN A 116 5.92 -15.78 5.89
N THR A 117 6.37 -14.59 5.50
CA THR A 117 6.35 -14.14 4.11
C THR A 117 7.76 -13.94 3.58
N SER A 118 7.98 -14.33 2.33
CA SER A 118 9.20 -14.13 1.55
C SER A 118 8.83 -13.49 0.21
N VAL A 119 9.30 -12.26 0.01
CA VAL A 119 9.07 -11.48 -1.21
C VAL A 119 10.41 -10.97 -1.74
N GLU A 120 10.74 -11.36 -2.96
CA GLU A 120 11.90 -10.87 -3.69
C GLU A 120 11.48 -9.77 -4.67
N ILE A 121 12.28 -8.71 -4.76
CA ILE A 121 12.15 -7.69 -5.79
C ILE A 121 13.02 -8.12 -6.97
N GLU A 122 12.42 -8.64 -8.03
CA GLU A 122 13.15 -9.13 -9.21
C GLU A 122 13.59 -7.96 -10.11
N ASN A 123 12.67 -7.02 -10.35
CA ASN A 123 12.90 -5.84 -11.17
C ASN A 123 12.09 -4.66 -10.64
N ALA A 124 12.64 -3.45 -10.75
CA ALA A 124 11.97 -2.22 -10.31
C ALA A 124 12.58 -1.00 -10.99
N VAL A 125 12.04 -0.61 -12.14
CA VAL A 125 12.63 0.41 -13.02
C VAL A 125 11.59 1.41 -13.52
N ALA A 126 12.06 2.63 -13.71
CA ALA A 126 11.34 3.70 -14.40
C ALA A 126 12.19 4.23 -15.57
N PRO A 127 11.58 4.72 -16.66
CA PRO A 127 12.32 5.39 -17.71
C PRO A 127 12.94 6.67 -17.17
N ARG A 128 14.21 6.90 -17.47
CA ARG A 128 14.99 8.02 -16.94
C ARG A 128 14.57 9.38 -17.49
N PHE A 129 14.08 9.39 -18.72
CA PHE A 129 13.75 10.63 -19.43
C PHE A 129 12.24 10.74 -19.65
N ARG A 130 11.69 11.93 -19.38
CA ARG A 130 10.26 12.23 -19.59
C ARG A 130 9.78 12.06 -21.03
N ILE A 131 10.68 12.16 -22.01
CA ILE A 131 10.36 11.94 -23.43
C ILE A 131 10.19 10.44 -23.78
N SER A 132 10.61 9.54 -22.89
CA SER A 132 10.39 8.11 -23.08
C SER A 132 8.91 7.77 -23.01
N SER A 133 8.42 6.96 -23.94
CA SER A 133 7.07 6.41 -23.93
C SER A 133 6.96 5.08 -23.19
N ALA A 134 8.06 4.57 -22.62
CA ALA A 134 8.04 3.36 -21.82
C ALA A 134 7.29 3.57 -20.50
N GLU A 135 6.82 2.48 -19.91
CA GLU A 135 6.10 2.44 -18.64
C GLU A 135 7.06 2.31 -17.46
N GLN A 136 6.56 2.58 -16.25
CA GLN A 136 7.25 2.19 -15.01
C GLN A 136 6.90 0.74 -14.73
N GLU A 137 7.88 -0.09 -14.37
CA GLU A 137 7.70 -1.53 -14.25
C GLU A 137 8.28 -2.03 -12.92
N MET A 138 7.53 -2.91 -12.26
CA MET A 138 7.99 -3.65 -11.09
C MET A 138 7.59 -5.12 -11.21
N GLU A 139 8.55 -6.00 -10.92
CA GLU A 139 8.36 -7.44 -10.87
C GLU A 139 8.75 -7.93 -9.48
N LEU A 140 7.83 -8.64 -8.84
CA LEU A 140 8.00 -9.20 -7.50
C LEU A 140 7.85 -10.72 -7.57
N MET A 141 8.60 -11.46 -6.77
CA MET A 141 8.41 -12.89 -6.55
C MET A 141 7.96 -13.15 -5.12
N LEU A 142 6.69 -13.50 -4.94
CA LEU A 142 6.13 -13.93 -3.65
C LEU A 142 6.29 -15.45 -3.54
N ARG A 143 7.30 -15.90 -2.78
CA ARG A 143 7.63 -17.32 -2.65
C ARG A 143 6.68 -18.06 -1.71
N SER A 144 6.28 -17.38 -0.63
CA SER A 144 5.35 -17.90 0.38
C SER A 144 4.82 -16.76 1.24
N GLY A 145 3.70 -16.99 1.92
CA GLY A 145 3.10 -16.08 2.89
C GLY A 145 1.99 -15.22 2.30
N ARG A 146 1.70 -14.09 2.95
CA ARG A 146 0.59 -13.20 2.58
C ARG A 146 1.09 -11.78 2.38
N MET A 147 0.59 -11.13 1.34
CA MET A 147 0.85 -9.73 1.03
C MET A 147 -0.46 -9.05 0.68
N HIS A 148 -0.69 -7.87 1.25
CA HIS A 148 -1.74 -6.96 0.80
C HIS A 148 -1.10 -5.82 0.01
N ILE A 149 -1.67 -5.47 -1.14
CA ILE A 149 -1.10 -4.51 -2.08
C ILE A 149 -2.17 -3.48 -2.41
N THR A 150 -1.80 -2.21 -2.33
CA THR A 150 -2.59 -1.08 -2.79
C THR A 150 -1.84 -0.42 -3.93
N LEU A 151 -2.43 -0.46 -5.13
CA LEU A 151 -1.95 0.23 -6.32
C LEU A 151 -2.73 1.53 -6.49
N LEU A 152 -2.00 2.64 -6.57
CA LEU A 152 -2.60 3.97 -6.62
C LEU A 152 -2.90 4.40 -8.07
N PRO A 153 -4.03 5.10 -8.30
CA PRO A 153 -4.25 5.76 -9.57
C PRO A 153 -3.24 6.89 -9.71
N ILE A 154 -2.48 6.88 -10.81
CA ILE A 154 -1.46 7.89 -11.08
C ILE A 154 -1.78 8.66 -12.36
N ASP A 155 -1.70 9.98 -12.26
CA ASP A 155 -1.72 10.84 -13.42
C ASP A 155 -0.32 10.87 -14.04
N GLY A 156 -0.20 10.38 -15.27
CA GLY A 156 1.05 10.44 -16.03
C GLY A 156 1.44 9.12 -16.66
N ARG A 157 2.63 8.63 -16.33
CA ARG A 157 3.20 7.40 -16.91
C ARG A 157 2.63 6.19 -16.18
N THR A 158 2.10 5.22 -16.92
CA THR A 158 1.57 3.97 -16.37
C THR A 158 2.61 3.24 -15.52
N PHE A 159 2.15 2.68 -14.42
CA PHE A 159 2.91 1.77 -13.57
C PHE A 159 2.32 0.36 -13.71
N THR A 160 3.17 -0.57 -14.14
CA THR A 160 2.80 -1.96 -14.38
C THR A 160 3.47 -2.83 -13.32
N LEU A 161 2.65 -3.55 -12.55
CA LEU A 161 3.09 -4.51 -11.54
C LEU A 161 2.83 -5.94 -12.03
N THR A 162 3.84 -6.79 -11.93
CA THR A 162 3.71 -8.24 -12.11
C THR A 162 4.18 -8.95 -10.84
N MET A 163 3.40 -9.92 -10.38
CA MET A 163 3.79 -10.81 -9.28
C MET A 163 4.01 -12.22 -9.83
N HIS A 164 5.21 -12.74 -9.67
CA HIS A 164 5.53 -14.14 -9.84
C HIS A 164 5.31 -14.91 -8.54
N THR A 165 4.86 -16.15 -8.68
CA THR A 165 4.71 -17.11 -7.59
C THR A 165 5.18 -18.49 -8.05
N PRO A 166 5.41 -19.45 -7.14
CA PRO A 166 5.79 -20.81 -7.54
C PRO A 166 4.79 -21.50 -8.46
N GLN A 167 3.50 -21.13 -8.41
CA GLN A 167 2.44 -21.73 -9.21
C GLN A 167 2.18 -20.99 -10.54
N GLY A 168 2.56 -19.72 -10.65
CA GLY A 168 2.48 -18.96 -11.90
C GLY A 168 2.68 -17.47 -11.72
N ARG A 169 1.80 -16.65 -12.31
CA ARG A 169 1.93 -15.17 -12.23
C ARG A 169 0.59 -14.45 -12.14
N VAL A 170 0.66 -13.23 -11.60
CA VAL A 170 -0.44 -12.26 -11.52
C VAL A 170 -0.01 -10.97 -12.19
N ASN A 171 -0.83 -10.49 -13.13
CA ASN A 171 -0.69 -9.16 -13.71
C ASN A 171 -1.79 -8.26 -13.15
N PHE A 172 -1.43 -7.14 -12.54
CA PHE A 172 -2.41 -6.17 -12.05
C PHE A 172 -2.76 -5.21 -13.18
N LEU A 173 -4.04 -5.20 -13.59
CA LEU A 173 -4.51 -4.50 -14.79
C LEU A 173 -5.05 -3.10 -14.48
N ALA A 174 -5.43 -2.83 -13.24
CA ALA A 174 -5.94 -1.54 -12.79
C ALA A 174 -5.43 -1.17 -11.39
N PRO A 175 -5.43 0.13 -11.02
CA PRO A 175 -5.31 0.55 -9.63
C PRO A 175 -6.38 -0.10 -8.75
N GLY A 176 -6.05 -0.35 -7.49
CA GLY A 176 -6.95 -1.02 -6.56
C GLY A 176 -6.24 -1.74 -5.41
N GLN A 177 -7.01 -2.53 -4.67
CA GLN A 177 -6.57 -3.27 -3.50
C GLN A 177 -6.64 -4.77 -3.76
N TYR A 178 -5.54 -5.46 -3.43
CA TYR A 178 -5.34 -6.87 -3.73
C TYR A 178 -4.77 -7.59 -2.52
N SER A 179 -5.25 -8.81 -2.25
CA SER A 179 -4.66 -9.71 -1.26
C SER A 179 -4.16 -10.96 -1.95
N LEU A 180 -2.87 -11.26 -1.76
CA LEU A 180 -2.22 -12.44 -2.27
C LEU A 180 -1.80 -13.33 -1.13
N GLU A 181 -2.07 -14.63 -1.25
CA GLU A 181 -1.61 -15.65 -0.33
C GLU A 181 -0.98 -16.79 -1.12
N VAL A 182 0.25 -17.16 -0.77
CA VAL A 182 1.01 -18.21 -1.44
C VAL A 182 1.46 -19.22 -0.41
N ASN A 183 1.14 -20.48 -0.68
CA ASN A 183 1.66 -21.60 0.08
C ASN A 183 2.19 -22.68 -0.88
N ASN A 184 2.55 -23.85 -0.35
CA ASN A 184 3.13 -24.93 -1.15
C ASN A 184 2.14 -25.56 -2.15
N GLU A 185 0.83 -25.39 -1.94
CA GLU A 185 -0.23 -26.05 -2.71
C GLU A 185 -0.84 -25.11 -3.76
N GLN A 186 -0.93 -23.82 -3.45
CA GLN A 186 -1.61 -22.86 -4.30
C GLN A 186 -1.15 -21.41 -4.12
N THR A 187 -1.39 -20.61 -5.15
CA THR A 187 -1.48 -19.15 -5.07
C THR A 187 -2.95 -18.74 -5.08
N GLN A 188 -3.35 -17.91 -4.13
CA GLN A 188 -4.68 -17.32 -4.07
C GLN A 188 -4.58 -15.81 -4.24
N LEU A 189 -5.37 -15.26 -5.16
CA LEU A 189 -5.48 -13.83 -5.41
C LEU A 189 -6.92 -13.39 -5.17
N ALA A 190 -7.13 -12.47 -4.25
CA ALA A 190 -8.40 -11.80 -4.03
C ALA A 190 -8.29 -10.33 -4.46
N VAL A 191 -9.26 -9.86 -5.24
CA VAL A 191 -9.35 -8.48 -5.71
C VAL A 191 -10.42 -7.77 -4.88
N GLN A 192 -10.00 -6.94 -3.92
CA GLN A 192 -10.94 -6.11 -3.14
C GLN A 192 -11.44 -4.93 -3.97
N SER A 193 -10.59 -4.35 -4.80
CA SER A 193 -10.96 -3.36 -5.80
C SER A 193 -9.96 -3.40 -6.96
N GLY A 194 -10.41 -3.07 -8.17
CA GLY A 194 -9.58 -3.06 -9.38
C GLY A 194 -9.78 -4.30 -10.24
N GLU A 195 -8.74 -4.68 -10.97
CA GLU A 195 -8.77 -5.77 -11.95
C GLU A 195 -7.40 -6.42 -12.05
N ALA A 196 -7.36 -7.75 -12.03
CA ALA A 196 -6.12 -8.51 -12.15
C ALA A 196 -6.31 -9.79 -12.97
N LEU A 197 -5.23 -10.26 -13.57
CA LEU A 197 -5.19 -11.48 -14.36
C LEU A 197 -4.27 -12.49 -13.67
N LEU A 198 -4.84 -13.63 -13.28
CA LEU A 198 -4.12 -14.78 -12.72
C LEU A 198 -3.85 -15.78 -13.85
N ALA A 199 -2.57 -16.04 -14.15
CA ALA A 199 -2.16 -16.89 -15.26
C ALA A 199 -1.22 -18.01 -14.82
N SER A 200 -1.35 -19.14 -15.52
CA SER A 200 -0.35 -20.20 -15.49
C SER A 200 0.94 -19.77 -16.17
N GLU A 201 2.07 -20.27 -15.69
CA GLU A 201 3.36 -20.21 -16.41
C GLU A 201 3.56 -21.43 -17.34
N SER A 202 2.83 -22.53 -17.10
CA SER A 202 3.00 -23.78 -17.85
C SER A 202 1.99 -23.96 -18.99
N THR A 203 0.82 -23.33 -18.88
CA THR A 203 -0.23 -23.33 -19.90
C THR A 203 -0.57 -21.91 -20.36
N ALA A 204 -1.36 -21.79 -21.43
CA ALA A 204 -1.90 -20.51 -21.88
C ALA A 204 -3.19 -20.10 -21.13
N ASP A 205 -3.55 -20.82 -20.06
CA ASP A 205 -4.78 -20.60 -19.32
C ASP A 205 -4.63 -19.44 -18.34
N PHE A 206 -5.69 -18.64 -18.22
CA PHE A 206 -5.76 -17.51 -17.31
C PHE A 206 -7.19 -17.27 -16.84
N VAL A 207 -7.34 -16.58 -15.73
CA VAL A 207 -8.60 -16.06 -15.21
C VAL A 207 -8.42 -14.57 -14.95
N VAL A 208 -9.35 -13.76 -15.45
CA VAL A 208 -9.45 -12.33 -15.11
C VAL A 208 -10.39 -12.21 -13.92
N LEU A 209 -9.95 -11.48 -12.90
CA LEU A 209 -10.66 -11.22 -11.66
C LEU A 209 -10.95 -9.74 -11.55
N GLN A 210 -12.18 -9.42 -11.17
CA GLN A 210 -12.66 -8.07 -10.89
C GLN A 210 -12.90 -7.89 -9.39
N THR A 211 -13.28 -6.68 -8.98
CA THR A 211 -13.75 -6.36 -7.62
C THR A 211 -14.65 -7.47 -7.03
N ASP A 212 -14.39 -7.81 -5.78
CA ASP A 212 -15.06 -8.86 -5.00
C ASP A 212 -14.95 -10.28 -5.59
N GLN A 213 -13.93 -10.52 -6.43
CA GLN A 213 -13.62 -11.85 -6.96
C GLN A 213 -12.27 -12.35 -6.49
N ARG A 214 -12.15 -13.67 -6.46
CA ARG A 214 -10.92 -14.39 -6.15
C ARG A 214 -10.65 -15.48 -7.17
N GLY A 215 -9.37 -15.73 -7.40
CA GLY A 215 -8.88 -16.85 -8.18
C GLY A 215 -7.86 -17.65 -7.39
N VAL A 216 -7.73 -18.92 -7.75
CA VAL A 216 -6.76 -19.84 -7.17
C VAL A 216 -5.98 -20.49 -8.29
N LEU A 217 -4.66 -20.54 -8.16
CA LEU A 217 -3.77 -21.25 -9.05
C LEU A 217 -3.15 -22.41 -8.26
N GLY A 218 -3.60 -23.62 -8.56
CA GLY A 218 -3.11 -24.83 -7.90
C GLY A 218 -1.71 -25.22 -8.34
N ILE A 219 -1.15 -26.23 -7.68
CA ILE A 219 0.16 -26.82 -8.03
C ILE A 219 0.22 -27.42 -9.45
N ASP A 220 -0.93 -27.76 -10.03
CA ASP A 220 -1.06 -28.19 -11.42
C ASP A 220 -0.88 -27.03 -12.42
N GLY A 221 -0.82 -25.80 -11.92
CA GLY A 221 -0.75 -24.58 -12.72
C GLY A 221 -2.07 -24.27 -13.41
N GLN A 222 -3.20 -24.86 -13.01
CA GLN A 222 -4.50 -24.56 -13.62
C GLN A 222 -5.22 -23.48 -12.81
N PRO A 223 -5.58 -22.34 -13.42
CA PRO A 223 -6.31 -21.30 -12.72
C PRO A 223 -7.79 -21.72 -12.54
N THR A 224 -8.30 -21.50 -11.34
CA THR A 224 -9.70 -21.70 -10.95
C THR A 224 -10.30 -20.37 -10.52
N GLY A 225 -11.46 -20.02 -11.06
CA GLY A 225 -12.19 -18.80 -10.77
C GLY A 225 -12.98 -18.27 -11.98
N PRO A 226 -13.64 -17.12 -11.85
CA PRO A 226 -13.75 -16.31 -10.64
C PRO A 226 -14.58 -17.03 -9.55
N LEU A 227 -14.12 -16.94 -8.31
CA LEU A 227 -14.80 -17.38 -7.10
C LEU A 227 -15.19 -16.14 -6.29
N ASP A 228 -16.17 -16.31 -5.41
CA ASP A 228 -16.49 -15.26 -4.44
C ASP A 228 -15.34 -15.11 -3.43
N THR A 229 -15.10 -13.86 -3.02
CA THR A 229 -14.09 -13.47 -2.03
C THR A 229 -14.72 -12.76 -0.84
N GLU A 230 -13.90 -12.40 0.15
CA GLU A 230 -14.34 -11.53 1.23
C GLU A 230 -14.85 -10.19 0.66
N ARG A 231 -16.10 -9.85 0.93
CA ARG A 231 -16.70 -8.59 0.47
C ARG A 231 -16.29 -7.45 1.39
N ASN A 232 -15.84 -6.34 0.83
CA ASN A 232 -15.62 -5.14 1.64
C ASN A 232 -16.97 -4.47 1.96
N LEU A 233 -17.28 -4.32 3.25
CA LEU A 233 -18.48 -3.65 3.73
C LEU A 233 -18.30 -2.13 3.82
N ILE A 234 -17.07 -1.63 3.73
CA ILE A 234 -16.77 -0.20 3.70
C ILE A 234 -16.69 0.28 2.26
N GLU A 235 -17.43 1.34 1.95
CA GLU A 235 -17.35 2.07 0.69
C GLU A 235 -16.37 3.24 0.78
N ASN A 236 -15.62 3.52 -0.30
CA ASN A 236 -14.70 4.66 -0.37
C ASN A 236 -13.74 4.71 0.84
N GLY A 237 -13.22 3.54 1.23
CA GLY A 237 -12.27 3.39 2.33
C GLY A 237 -10.85 3.86 1.98
N ASP A 238 -10.57 4.11 0.70
CA ASP A 238 -9.34 4.68 0.15
C ASP A 238 -9.42 6.21 -0.04
N PHE A 239 -10.58 6.81 0.26
CA PHE A 239 -10.84 8.26 0.21
C PHE A 239 -10.62 8.91 -1.16
N ILE A 240 -10.56 8.15 -2.26
CA ILE A 240 -10.41 8.69 -3.62
C ILE A 240 -11.58 9.63 -3.98
N ALA A 241 -12.78 9.33 -3.47
CA ALA A 241 -13.97 10.15 -3.65
C ALA A 241 -14.22 11.12 -2.48
N ASP A 242 -13.15 11.63 -1.84
CA ASP A 242 -13.22 12.52 -0.67
C ASP A 242 -14.11 11.90 0.43
N PHE A 243 -15.04 12.63 1.02
CA PHE A 243 -16.00 12.12 2.00
C PHE A 243 -17.25 11.45 1.39
N SER A 244 -17.24 11.02 0.13
CA SER A 244 -18.36 10.23 -0.42
C SER A 244 -18.61 8.99 0.44
N SER A 245 -19.87 8.68 0.72
CA SER A 245 -20.29 7.61 1.65
C SER A 245 -19.86 7.79 3.12
N TRP A 246 -19.27 8.94 3.49
CA TRP A 246 -18.89 9.27 4.87
C TRP A 246 -19.66 10.48 5.40
N ILE A 247 -20.07 10.42 6.66
CA ILE A 247 -20.71 11.49 7.42
C ILE A 247 -19.64 12.13 8.30
N VAL A 248 -19.30 13.38 8.02
CA VAL A 248 -18.36 14.17 8.83
C VAL A 248 -19.14 15.00 9.84
N THR A 249 -18.82 14.89 11.12
CA THR A 249 -19.44 15.71 12.17
C THR A 249 -18.67 17.00 12.41
N ASP A 250 -19.36 18.01 12.93
CA ASP A 250 -18.69 19.18 13.50
C ASP A 250 -17.79 18.77 14.66
N TRP A 251 -16.72 19.53 14.86
CA TRP A 251 -15.83 19.34 16.00
C TRP A 251 -16.55 19.69 17.30
N ASN A 252 -16.47 18.79 18.28
CA ASN A 252 -16.89 19.06 19.64
C ASN A 252 -15.69 19.64 20.41
N ILE A 253 -15.86 20.82 21.01
CA ILE A 253 -14.81 21.55 21.74
C ILE A 253 -15.29 21.80 23.17
N ASP A 254 -14.68 21.15 24.15
CA ASP A 254 -15.13 21.25 25.54
C ASP A 254 -14.73 22.56 26.22
N LEU A 255 -13.54 23.08 25.88
CA LEU A 255 -13.00 24.29 26.50
C LEU A 255 -13.32 25.55 25.67
N GLU A 256 -14.14 26.43 26.24
CA GLU A 256 -14.54 27.68 25.59
C GLU A 256 -13.33 28.53 25.18
N GLY A 257 -13.39 29.09 23.97
CA GLY A 257 -12.32 29.93 23.41
C GLY A 257 -11.15 29.17 22.77
N GLN A 258 -11.17 27.83 22.77
CA GLN A 258 -10.18 27.02 22.05
C GLN A 258 -10.48 26.92 20.56
N PRO A 259 -9.43 26.79 19.71
CA PRO A 259 -9.63 26.60 18.29
C PRO A 259 -10.23 25.23 17.97
N THR A 260 -11.03 25.21 16.91
CA THR A 260 -11.41 23.97 16.23
C THR A 260 -10.22 23.35 15.51
N GLY A 261 -10.32 22.05 15.20
CA GLY A 261 -9.39 21.37 14.30
C GLY A 261 -9.88 21.39 12.86
N GLU A 262 -9.19 20.62 12.02
CA GLU A 262 -9.54 20.39 10.62
C GLU A 262 -9.70 18.88 10.36
N THR A 263 -10.76 18.52 9.65
CA THR A 263 -11.01 17.18 9.12
C THR A 263 -11.10 17.30 7.61
N ARG A 264 -10.12 16.75 6.88
CA ARG A 264 -10.05 16.86 5.41
C ARG A 264 -9.41 15.61 4.81
N VAL A 265 -9.77 15.28 3.58
CA VAL A 265 -8.95 14.41 2.73
C VAL A 265 -7.86 15.26 2.09
N VAL A 266 -6.60 14.84 2.23
CA VAL A 266 -5.41 15.51 1.67
C VAL A 266 -4.63 14.53 0.82
N GLU A 267 -3.83 15.02 -0.13
CA GLU A 267 -2.91 14.16 -0.88
C GLU A 267 -1.56 14.06 -0.16
N VAL A 268 -1.15 12.84 0.18
CA VAL A 268 0.17 12.52 0.73
C VAL A 268 0.91 11.71 -0.32
N ALA A 269 1.92 12.31 -0.98
CA ALA A 269 2.63 11.70 -2.10
C ALA A 269 1.69 11.18 -3.22
N GLY A 270 0.59 11.89 -3.49
CA GLY A 270 -0.41 11.51 -4.50
C GLY A 270 -1.48 10.54 -4.02
N GLU A 271 -1.38 10.02 -2.80
CA GLU A 271 -2.41 9.19 -2.19
C GLU A 271 -3.43 10.04 -1.42
N PRO A 272 -4.74 9.93 -1.71
CA PRO A 272 -5.79 10.49 -0.88
C PRO A 272 -5.73 9.91 0.55
N THR A 273 -5.70 10.78 1.55
CA THR A 273 -5.50 10.40 2.95
C THR A 273 -6.43 11.24 3.83
N LEU A 274 -7.24 10.58 4.66
CA LEU A 274 -8.04 11.26 5.67
C LEU A 274 -7.12 11.81 6.77
N ARG A 275 -7.17 13.13 7.00
CA ARG A 275 -6.37 13.81 8.02
C ARG A 275 -7.24 14.53 9.03
N PHE A 276 -6.96 14.28 10.30
CA PHE A 276 -7.40 15.07 11.44
C PHE A 276 -6.22 15.86 11.99
N ALA A 277 -6.36 17.17 12.13
CA ALA A 277 -5.31 18.01 12.70
C ALA A 277 -5.87 19.08 13.63
N ARG A 278 -5.31 19.21 14.82
CA ARG A 278 -5.65 20.28 15.76
C ARG A 278 -4.43 20.72 16.56
N VAL A 279 -4.31 22.03 16.76
CA VAL A 279 -3.38 22.64 17.72
C VAL A 279 -4.19 23.42 18.76
N GLY A 280 -4.31 22.88 19.96
CA GLY A 280 -5.08 23.49 21.04
C GLY A 280 -4.86 22.80 22.38
N VAL A 281 -5.56 23.27 23.41
CA VAL A 281 -5.61 22.62 24.73
C VAL A 281 -7.04 22.23 25.08
N GLY A 282 -7.18 21.32 26.04
CA GLY A 282 -8.47 20.78 26.45
C GLY A 282 -9.04 19.80 25.42
N HIS A 283 -10.00 19.00 25.89
CA HIS A 283 -10.64 17.98 25.07
C HIS A 283 -11.29 18.59 23.83
N ALA A 284 -11.07 17.91 22.70
CA ALA A 284 -11.85 18.07 21.49
C ALA A 284 -11.91 16.74 20.76
N ASP A 285 -12.98 16.55 20.01
CA ASP A 285 -13.14 15.38 19.16
C ASP A 285 -13.81 15.72 17.82
N ALA A 286 -13.55 14.88 16.82
CA ALA A 286 -14.24 14.87 15.55
C ALA A 286 -14.47 13.44 15.08
N VAL A 287 -15.55 13.24 14.33
CA VAL A 287 -15.99 11.92 13.88
C VAL A 287 -16.22 11.92 12.37
N VAL A 288 -15.69 10.89 11.70
CA VAL A 288 -16.03 10.53 10.32
C VAL A 288 -16.67 9.14 10.38
N ARG A 289 -17.95 9.04 9.99
CA ARG A 289 -18.78 7.85 10.19
C ARG A 289 -19.39 7.34 8.90
N GLN A 290 -19.40 6.03 8.70
CA GLN A 290 -20.15 5.38 7.65
C GLN A 290 -21.22 4.46 8.22
N ILE A 291 -22.43 4.54 7.67
CA ILE A 291 -23.53 3.64 8.02
C ILE A 291 -23.37 2.37 7.20
N LEU A 292 -23.30 1.22 7.86
CA LEU A 292 -23.12 -0.09 7.22
C LEU A 292 -24.47 -0.77 7.00
N ALA A 293 -25.32 -0.81 8.04
CA ALA A 293 -26.66 -1.42 8.02
C ALA A 293 -26.68 -2.84 7.40
N GLN A 294 -25.72 -3.68 7.77
CA GLN A 294 -25.51 -5.00 7.18
C GLN A 294 -25.83 -6.10 8.19
N ASP A 295 -26.62 -7.11 7.80
CA ASP A 295 -26.76 -8.35 8.56
C ASP A 295 -25.51 -9.20 8.35
N VAL A 296 -24.94 -9.69 9.45
CA VAL A 296 -23.67 -10.44 9.48
C VAL A 296 -23.81 -11.77 10.22
N THR A 297 -25.04 -12.24 10.43
CA THR A 297 -25.34 -13.45 11.20
C THR A 297 -24.67 -14.69 10.62
N ASP A 298 -24.59 -14.77 9.29
CA ASP A 298 -24.09 -15.93 8.57
C ASP A 298 -22.60 -15.81 8.20
N PHE A 299 -21.92 -14.73 8.59
CA PHE A 299 -20.52 -14.52 8.22
C PHE A 299 -19.57 -15.31 9.12
N GLU A 300 -18.59 -15.98 8.49
CA GLU A 300 -17.51 -16.71 9.17
C GLU A 300 -16.46 -15.78 9.79
N SER A 301 -16.20 -14.61 9.17
CA SER A 301 -15.24 -13.62 9.68
C SER A 301 -15.61 -12.18 9.33
N LEU A 302 -15.16 -11.26 10.17
CA LEU A 302 -15.26 -9.80 9.97
C LEU A 302 -13.91 -9.16 10.23
N ARG A 303 -13.07 -9.06 9.19
CA ARG A 303 -11.71 -8.55 9.32
C ARG A 303 -11.65 -7.05 9.05
N LEU A 304 -11.43 -6.27 10.10
CA LEU A 304 -11.17 -4.84 10.02
C LEU A 304 -9.69 -4.60 9.73
N GLN A 305 -9.40 -3.80 8.71
CA GLN A 305 -8.07 -3.38 8.31
C GLN A 305 -8.02 -1.85 8.25
N ILE A 306 -6.92 -1.27 8.70
CA ILE A 306 -6.64 0.16 8.60
C ILE A 306 -5.15 0.38 8.40
N THR A 307 -4.80 1.38 7.60
CA THR A 307 -3.45 1.91 7.50
C THR A 307 -3.43 3.35 8.02
N LEU A 308 -2.67 3.61 9.09
CA LEU A 308 -2.70 4.87 9.82
C LEU A 308 -1.32 5.39 10.20
N LYS A 309 -1.24 6.68 10.50
CA LYS A 309 -0.05 7.37 11.01
C LYS A 309 -0.46 8.43 12.03
N ILE A 310 0.26 8.51 13.14
CA ILE A 310 0.11 9.59 14.13
C ILE A 310 1.40 10.42 14.11
N SER A 311 1.32 11.61 13.53
CA SER A 311 2.46 12.52 13.37
C SER A 311 2.69 13.38 14.61
N GLN A 312 1.61 13.77 15.29
CA GLN A 312 1.68 14.60 16.49
C GLN A 312 0.67 14.14 17.53
N GLN A 313 1.07 14.23 18.80
CA GLN A 313 0.23 14.00 19.95
C GLN A 313 0.84 14.70 21.16
N THR A 314 0.05 15.49 21.89
CA THR A 314 0.52 16.12 23.14
C THR A 314 0.00 15.44 24.40
N LEU A 315 -1.18 14.84 24.34
CA LEU A 315 -1.78 14.15 25.47
C LEU A 315 -1.22 12.73 25.53
N GLY A 316 -0.63 12.31 26.65
CA GLY A 316 -0.08 10.95 26.76
C GLY A 316 -1.15 9.87 26.66
N VAL A 317 -0.84 8.79 25.93
CA VAL A 317 -1.71 7.64 25.70
C VAL A 317 -3.08 8.07 25.14
N CYS A 318 -4.13 8.05 25.95
CA CYS A 318 -5.48 8.47 25.57
C CYS A 318 -6.14 9.30 26.69
N GLY A 319 -5.33 10.08 27.41
CA GLY A 319 -5.80 10.93 28.51
C GLY A 319 -6.09 10.16 29.80
N GLN A 320 -6.67 10.87 30.78
CA GLN A 320 -6.78 10.41 32.17
C GLN A 320 -7.70 9.20 32.38
N VAL A 321 -8.66 9.01 31.48
CA VAL A 321 -9.62 7.92 31.53
C VAL A 321 -9.56 7.02 30.28
N GLY A 322 -8.58 7.23 29.40
CA GLY A 322 -8.38 6.43 28.19
C GLY A 322 -9.37 6.72 27.04
N SER A 323 -10.13 7.82 27.09
CA SER A 323 -11.14 8.15 26.07
C SER A 323 -10.65 9.05 24.93
N GLU A 324 -9.45 9.65 25.07
CA GLU A 324 -8.95 10.74 24.22
C GLU A 324 -7.75 10.31 23.36
N CYS A 325 -7.91 9.24 22.60
CA CYS A 325 -6.88 8.78 21.68
C CYS A 325 -6.83 9.67 20.42
N PRO A 326 -5.64 9.99 19.88
CA PRO A 326 -5.52 10.66 18.58
C PRO A 326 -6.24 9.94 17.44
N LEU A 327 -6.44 8.62 17.59
CA LEU A 327 -7.29 7.82 16.74
C LEU A 327 -8.01 6.75 17.56
N THR A 328 -9.32 6.61 17.32
CA THR A 328 -10.14 5.52 17.80
C THR A 328 -10.98 5.00 16.65
N LEU A 329 -11.00 3.69 16.46
CA LEU A 329 -11.98 3.00 15.64
C LEU A 329 -13.13 2.55 16.52
N GLU A 330 -14.35 2.79 16.08
CA GLU A 330 -15.57 2.40 16.78
C GLU A 330 -16.54 1.73 15.82
N ILE A 331 -17.01 0.52 16.17
CA ILE A 331 -18.06 -0.19 15.43
C ILE A 331 -19.28 -0.31 16.33
N GLU A 332 -20.39 0.28 15.89
CA GLU A 332 -21.69 0.07 16.52
C GLU A 332 -22.39 -1.13 15.87
N TYR A 333 -22.89 -2.05 16.69
CA TYR A 333 -23.56 -3.25 16.22
C TYR A 333 -24.75 -3.64 17.10
N GLU A 334 -25.64 -4.45 16.56
CA GLU A 334 -26.72 -5.11 17.30
C GLU A 334 -26.35 -6.57 17.54
N ASP A 335 -26.43 -7.04 18.78
CA ASP A 335 -26.15 -8.42 19.13
C ASP A 335 -27.31 -9.37 18.79
N ILE A 336 -27.09 -10.67 18.95
CA ILE A 336 -28.10 -11.71 18.70
C ILE A 336 -29.39 -11.54 19.53
N ASN A 337 -29.34 -10.82 20.65
CA ASN A 337 -30.49 -10.54 21.51
C ASN A 337 -31.19 -9.22 21.18
N GLY A 338 -30.68 -8.48 20.20
CA GLY A 338 -31.18 -7.19 19.77
C GLY A 338 -30.68 -5.99 20.60
N ASN A 339 -29.65 -6.17 21.44
CA ASN A 339 -29.09 -5.06 22.19
C ASN A 339 -28.04 -4.33 21.35
N ARG A 340 -27.97 -3.00 21.51
CA ARG A 340 -26.90 -2.19 20.92
C ARG A 340 -25.61 -2.36 21.71
N GLN A 341 -24.55 -2.70 20.99
CA GLN A 341 -23.20 -2.88 21.48
C GLN A 341 -22.23 -1.98 20.71
N VAL A 342 -21.05 -1.78 21.26
CA VAL A 342 -19.99 -0.95 20.68
C VAL A 342 -18.66 -1.66 20.88
N TRP A 343 -17.89 -1.86 19.81
CA TRP A 343 -16.49 -2.26 19.89
C TRP A 343 -15.60 -1.05 19.59
N ARG A 344 -14.52 -0.86 20.37
CA ARG A 344 -13.60 0.28 20.21
C ARG A 344 -12.14 -0.13 20.29
N GLN A 345 -11.29 0.42 19.41
CA GLN A 345 -9.84 0.29 19.48
C GLN A 345 -9.18 1.66 19.39
N GLY A 346 -8.40 2.01 20.42
CA GLY A 346 -7.65 3.28 20.46
C GLY A 346 -6.17 3.11 20.08
N PHE A 347 -5.59 4.13 19.45
CA PHE A 347 -4.19 4.19 19.05
C PHE A 347 -3.51 5.46 19.56
N TYR A 348 -2.24 5.35 19.96
CA TYR A 348 -1.44 6.47 20.48
C TYR A 348 0.03 6.34 20.06
N SER A 349 0.78 7.45 20.09
CA SER A 349 2.20 7.49 19.72
C SER A 349 3.10 8.13 20.78
N THR A 350 2.55 8.67 21.88
CA THR A 350 3.36 9.23 22.97
C THR A 350 2.87 8.85 24.36
N GLY A 351 3.80 8.77 25.31
CA GLY A 351 3.53 8.43 26.70
C GLY A 351 3.60 6.93 27.00
N SER A 352 3.35 6.59 28.27
CA SER A 352 3.37 5.23 28.79
C SER A 352 2.19 5.04 29.75
N PHE A 353 1.78 3.79 29.95
CA PHE A 353 0.71 3.47 30.88
C PHE A 353 1.09 3.83 32.31
N ALA A 354 0.18 4.52 33.00
CA ALA A 354 0.28 4.89 34.40
C ALA A 354 -1.12 4.95 35.02
N GLN A 355 -1.20 5.25 36.33
CA GLN A 355 -2.47 5.34 37.03
C GLN A 355 -3.40 6.42 36.44
N ASP A 356 -2.82 7.50 35.91
CA ASP A 356 -3.48 8.64 35.27
C ASP A 356 -3.38 8.63 33.74
N THR A 357 -2.91 7.52 33.15
CA THR A 357 -2.92 7.25 31.71
C THR A 357 -3.18 5.75 31.52
N PRO A 358 -4.43 5.29 31.74
CA PRO A 358 -4.76 3.87 31.69
C PRO A 358 -4.51 3.30 30.29
N ASP A 359 -4.28 2.00 30.24
CA ASP A 359 -4.11 1.26 28.98
C ASP A 359 -5.44 1.00 28.27
N THR A 360 -6.58 1.27 28.89
CA THR A 360 -7.93 1.08 28.34
C THR A 360 -8.82 2.28 28.68
N CYS A 361 -9.94 2.45 27.96
CA CYS A 361 -10.94 3.43 28.33
C CYS A 361 -11.80 2.94 29.51
N VAL A 362 -11.50 3.44 30.71
CA VAL A 362 -12.14 2.97 31.97
C VAL A 362 -13.57 3.49 32.17
N THR A 363 -13.97 4.51 31.42
CA THR A 363 -15.33 5.08 31.44
C THR A 363 -16.19 4.64 30.26
N CYS A 364 -15.62 3.95 29.27
CA CYS A 364 -16.34 3.48 28.09
C CYS A 364 -17.16 2.23 28.39
N ARG A 365 -18.04 1.85 27.45
CA ARG A 365 -18.71 0.55 27.51
C ARG A 365 -17.72 -0.57 27.14
N PRO A 366 -17.79 -1.74 27.79
CA PRO A 366 -17.06 -2.93 27.34
C PRO A 366 -17.40 -3.29 25.88
N PRO A 367 -16.50 -3.96 25.14
CA PRO A 367 -15.18 -4.46 25.56
C PRO A 367 -14.13 -3.37 25.85
N PHE A 368 -13.23 -3.66 26.80
CA PHE A 368 -12.09 -2.82 27.14
C PHE A 368 -10.84 -3.30 26.39
N ASN A 369 -10.66 -2.85 25.16
CA ASN A 369 -9.45 -3.15 24.39
C ASN A 369 -8.29 -2.26 24.86
N SER A 370 -7.12 -2.86 25.11
CA SER A 370 -5.91 -2.09 25.41
C SER A 370 -5.53 -1.22 24.21
N HIS A 371 -5.16 0.03 24.48
CA HIS A 371 -4.71 0.98 23.48
C HIS A 371 -3.41 0.50 22.84
N ILE A 372 -3.31 0.70 21.52
CA ILE A 372 -2.18 0.24 20.73
C ILE A 372 -1.21 1.40 20.53
N TYR A 373 0.04 1.19 20.95
CA TYR A 373 1.13 2.09 20.59
C TYR A 373 1.46 1.93 19.11
N VAL A 374 1.57 3.05 18.40
CA VAL A 374 2.09 3.13 17.04
C VAL A 374 3.30 4.03 17.01
N ILE A 375 4.25 3.69 16.15
CA ILE A 375 5.50 4.43 16.05
C ILE A 375 5.21 5.83 15.49
N PRO A 376 5.65 6.92 16.16
CA PRO A 376 5.40 8.27 15.71
C PRO A 376 5.83 8.51 14.27
N SER A 377 4.98 9.23 13.52
CA SER A 377 5.24 9.63 12.13
C SER A 377 5.51 8.48 11.15
N ARG A 378 5.14 7.24 11.48
CA ARG A 378 5.22 6.09 10.58
C ARG A 378 3.85 5.59 10.18
N LEU A 379 3.75 5.15 8.93
CA LEU A 379 2.57 4.48 8.40
C LEU A 379 2.58 3.03 8.86
N ILE A 380 1.56 2.64 9.61
CA ILE A 380 1.41 1.32 10.23
C ILE A 380 0.04 0.75 9.84
N SER A 381 0.02 -0.52 9.45
CA SER A 381 -1.22 -1.26 9.25
C SER A 381 -1.62 -2.03 10.50
N TYR A 382 -2.91 -1.98 10.82
CA TYR A 382 -3.54 -2.75 11.88
C TYR A 382 -4.66 -3.61 11.31
N GLU A 383 -4.75 -4.84 11.79
CA GLU A 383 -5.75 -5.82 11.37
C GLU A 383 -6.31 -6.54 12.60
N VAL A 384 -7.62 -6.78 12.59
CA VAL A 384 -8.31 -7.58 13.61
C VAL A 384 -9.51 -8.30 13.01
N ASP A 385 -9.69 -9.58 13.36
CA ASP A 385 -10.98 -10.25 13.16
C ASP A 385 -11.89 -9.90 14.34
N LEU A 386 -12.95 -9.14 14.05
CA LEU A 386 -13.90 -8.65 15.03
C LEU A 386 -14.65 -9.79 15.71
N LEU A 387 -15.04 -10.84 14.97
CA LEU A 387 -15.78 -11.97 15.54
C LEU A 387 -14.89 -12.76 16.50
N GLU A 388 -13.66 -13.05 16.09
CA GLU A 388 -12.67 -13.72 16.93
C GLU A 388 -12.36 -12.89 18.18
N SER A 389 -12.07 -11.59 18.00
CA SER A 389 -11.77 -10.67 19.09
C SER A 389 -12.89 -10.60 20.13
N LEU A 390 -14.15 -10.49 19.69
CA LEU A 390 -15.30 -10.44 20.59
C LEU A 390 -15.50 -11.77 21.32
N SER A 391 -15.37 -12.89 20.59
CA SER A 391 -15.49 -14.25 21.14
C SER A 391 -14.46 -14.51 22.25
N LEU A 392 -13.19 -14.18 22.01
CA LEU A 392 -12.10 -14.32 23.00
C LEU A 392 -12.33 -13.47 24.26
N GLN A 393 -13.03 -12.34 24.13
CA GLN A 393 -13.36 -11.45 25.24
C GLN A 393 -14.71 -11.79 25.90
N GLY A 394 -15.37 -12.88 25.47
CA GLY A 394 -16.68 -13.29 25.98
C GLY A 394 -17.79 -12.28 25.71
N GLN A 395 -17.65 -11.45 24.66
CA GLN A 395 -18.63 -10.44 24.28
C GLN A 395 -19.71 -11.02 23.35
N PRO A 396 -20.93 -10.47 23.36
CA PRO A 396 -21.97 -10.85 22.41
C PRO A 396 -21.51 -10.60 20.97
N LEU A 397 -21.68 -11.62 20.12
CA LEU A 397 -21.38 -11.52 18.70
C LEU A 397 -22.41 -10.64 17.95
N PRO A 398 -21.98 -9.92 16.91
CA PRO A 398 -22.87 -9.11 16.11
C PRO A 398 -23.84 -9.96 15.29
N ARG A 399 -25.11 -9.56 15.29
CA ARG A 399 -26.13 -10.00 14.33
C ARG A 399 -26.18 -9.03 13.15
N ALA A 400 -26.08 -7.73 13.43
CA ALA A 400 -26.06 -6.69 12.41
C ALA A 400 -25.05 -5.59 12.77
N LEU A 401 -24.33 -5.10 11.76
CA LEU A 401 -23.45 -3.94 11.87
C LEU A 401 -24.25 -2.68 11.53
N ASN A 402 -24.21 -1.69 12.43
CA ASN A 402 -24.93 -0.44 12.25
C ASN A 402 -24.04 0.61 11.57
N SER A 403 -22.86 0.86 12.15
CA SER A 403 -21.93 1.86 11.62
C SER A 403 -20.49 1.59 12.04
N ILE A 404 -19.56 2.17 11.28
CA ILE A 404 -18.16 2.33 11.67
C ILE A 404 -17.83 3.82 11.77
N SER A 405 -17.08 4.20 12.80
CA SER A 405 -16.65 5.57 13.05
C SER A 405 -15.13 5.62 13.23
N ILE A 406 -14.51 6.58 12.54
CA ILE A 406 -13.14 7.02 12.73
C ILE A 406 -13.22 8.27 13.59
N ILE A 407 -12.71 8.19 14.82
CA ILE A 407 -12.82 9.25 15.82
C ILE A 407 -11.40 9.72 16.15
N ALA A 408 -11.17 11.03 16.11
CA ALA A 408 -9.91 11.62 16.53
C ALA A 408 -10.17 12.55 17.71
N ALA A 409 -9.48 12.35 18.82
CA ALA A 409 -9.72 13.08 20.06
C ALA A 409 -8.43 13.46 20.81
N GLY A 410 -8.50 14.54 21.59
CA GLY A 410 -7.43 14.97 22.49
C GLY A 410 -7.19 16.48 22.48
N HIS A 411 -6.01 16.90 22.93
CA HIS A 411 -5.60 18.31 22.99
C HIS A 411 -5.08 18.79 21.63
N ALA A 412 -3.78 18.64 21.39
CA ALA A 412 -3.18 18.84 20.07
C ALA A 412 -2.70 17.49 19.53
N PHE A 413 -3.07 17.21 18.28
CA PHE A 413 -2.77 15.96 17.61
C PHE A 413 -2.86 16.13 16.09
N GLU A 414 -2.21 15.20 15.40
CA GLU A 414 -2.28 15.05 13.96
C GLU A 414 -2.23 13.58 13.59
N THR A 415 -3.30 13.11 12.95
CA THR A 415 -3.50 11.71 12.57
C THR A 415 -3.91 11.65 11.11
N GLU A 416 -3.34 10.69 10.40
CA GLU A 416 -3.56 10.39 8.99
C GLU A 416 -4.03 8.94 8.83
N ILE A 417 -5.01 8.70 7.97
CA ILE A 417 -5.53 7.37 7.62
C ILE A 417 -5.49 7.26 6.10
N ALA A 418 -4.64 6.35 5.60
CA ALA A 418 -4.48 6.13 4.16
C ALA A 418 -5.60 5.26 3.60
N ASP A 419 -5.98 4.20 4.32
CA ASP A 419 -7.08 3.32 3.93
C ASP A 419 -7.74 2.66 5.14
N ILE A 420 -9.00 2.22 4.94
CA ILE A 420 -9.74 1.38 5.87
C ILE A 420 -10.67 0.42 5.11
N ALA A 421 -10.75 -0.83 5.56
CA ALA A 421 -11.61 -1.86 4.97
C ALA A 421 -12.21 -2.76 6.04
N LEU A 422 -13.43 -3.26 5.81
CA LEU A 422 -14.06 -4.28 6.64
C LEU A 422 -14.43 -5.46 5.74
N LEU A 423 -13.56 -6.46 5.73
CA LEU A 423 -13.69 -7.63 4.86
C LEU A 423 -14.55 -8.69 5.54
N ALA A 424 -15.68 -9.01 4.93
CA ALA A 424 -16.63 -10.00 5.41
C ALA A 424 -16.53 -11.29 4.59
N LYS A 425 -16.38 -12.43 5.27
CA LYS A 425 -16.38 -13.75 4.64
C LYS A 425 -17.66 -14.49 4.99
N GLU A 426 -18.35 -14.98 3.98
CA GLU A 426 -19.51 -15.88 4.10
C GLU A 426 -19.12 -17.33 4.31
#